data_AF-A0A553NPX2-F1
#
_entry.id   AF-A0A553NPX2-F1
#
_cell.length_a   1.000
_cell.length_b   1.000
_cell.length_c   1.000
_cell.angle_alpha   90.00
_cell.angle_beta   90.00
_cell.angle_gamma   90.00
#
_symmetry.space_group_name_H-M   'P 1'
#
loop_
_entity.id
_entity.type
_entity.pdbx_description
1 polymer ?
#
loop_
_entity_poly.entity_id
_entity_poly.type
_entity_poly.pdbx_seq_one_letter_code
_entity_poly.pdbx_strand_id
1 'polypeptide(L)'
;MHFFQQDTRSRSSLPSINLNVLPVFDMGITGKGIRVCVLDDGLEHTHDDLRLNYDPDISYDYNSGSKGDPDPTPKYPSDPNGVPNSHGTRCAGEISMTANNRKCGVGMAYNSKIGGIRMLDGKINDQIEGLSLQHAYDKVDIFTASWGPSDDGKTVEAPGHLAQAALYKGVTKGRKGRGIIYVWAAGNGGMHDDNCNCDGYTSSIYTISIGSASEQGQFPWYGEKCSSTMASTYSSGAYTDQKIVMLTSSTKVLEENQGWQVNGAGLKYNSRFGFGVMDAYQFVRTAMNWTLVPEAVSQDFDCLPMTSQNLETNHPIEITFEVPESAQVRFLEHVEVSLSIQYPVRGVLQIALISPSGSISQLLTLRPEDKSDAGFKKWKFMSVHFWGENPWGSWKLYIVDKVSKEALSGTVSKPKLRLYGSKSAPLAMNDLERSPRTRKMETLNRSKKRKEIPIFINDIFKDDDDTNKNGEES
;
A
#
# COMPACT_ATOMS: atom_id res chain seq x y z
N MET A 1 19.07 -29.10 -10.11
CA MET A 1 18.14 -28.38 -9.22
C MET A 1 18.66 -26.96 -9.07
N HIS A 2 17.89 -25.96 -9.52
CA HIS A 2 18.32 -24.57 -9.47
C HIS A 2 18.30 -24.05 -8.02
N PHE A 3 19.14 -23.08 -7.66
CA PHE A 3 19.28 -22.57 -6.27
C PHE A 3 17.94 -22.10 -5.68
N PHE A 4 17.13 -21.39 -6.48
CA PHE A 4 15.81 -20.90 -6.09
C PHE A 4 14.74 -21.99 -5.94
N GLN A 5 15.04 -23.25 -6.28
CA GLN A 5 14.17 -24.41 -6.06
C GLN A 5 14.50 -25.14 -4.75
N GLN A 6 15.53 -24.69 -4.01
CA GLN A 6 15.97 -25.32 -2.76
C GLN A 6 15.18 -24.76 -1.58
N ASP A 7 14.77 -25.64 -0.67
CA ASP A 7 14.28 -25.22 0.64
C ASP A 7 15.47 -24.66 1.43
N THR A 8 15.54 -23.34 1.55
CA THR A 8 16.65 -22.69 2.26
C THR A 8 16.37 -22.53 3.74
N ARG A 9 15.25 -23.02 4.29
CA ARG A 9 14.87 -22.88 5.71
C ARG A 9 16.01 -23.28 6.65
N SER A 10 16.37 -22.38 7.57
CA SER A 10 17.44 -22.57 8.55
C SER A 10 17.02 -23.56 9.62
N ARG A 11 15.71 -23.66 9.85
CA ARG A 11 15.07 -24.55 10.82
C ARG A 11 13.82 -25.14 10.20
N SER A 12 13.61 -26.43 10.39
CA SER A 12 12.42 -27.14 9.90
C SER A 12 11.11 -26.65 10.54
N SER A 13 11.20 -25.96 11.69
CA SER A 13 10.08 -25.33 12.39
C SER A 13 9.55 -24.06 11.72
N LEU A 14 10.33 -23.43 10.83
CA LEU A 14 9.87 -22.24 10.12
C LEU A 14 8.78 -22.62 9.11
N PRO A 15 7.73 -21.78 8.96
CA PRO A 15 6.70 -22.05 7.97
C PRO A 15 7.30 -22.01 6.56
N SER A 16 6.76 -22.85 5.66
CA SER A 16 7.11 -22.74 4.24
C SER A 16 6.34 -21.56 3.64
N ILE A 17 7.02 -20.43 3.56
CA ILE A 17 6.50 -19.15 3.08
C ILE A 17 7.26 -18.70 1.83
N ASN A 18 6.56 -18.13 0.85
CA ASN A 18 7.12 -17.45 -0.33
C ASN A 18 6.01 -16.98 -1.29
N LEU A 19 6.33 -16.56 -2.52
CA LEU A 19 5.42 -15.92 -3.47
C LEU A 19 4.89 -16.82 -4.61
N ASN A 20 5.05 -18.14 -4.54
CA ASN A 20 4.51 -19.11 -5.53
C ASN A 20 4.91 -18.88 -6.99
N VAL A 21 6.17 -18.52 -7.23
CA VAL A 21 6.63 -18.11 -8.58
C VAL A 21 7.00 -19.29 -9.49
N LEU A 22 7.41 -20.44 -8.94
CA LEU A 22 7.94 -21.52 -9.79
C LEU A 22 6.95 -22.03 -10.83
N PRO A 23 5.66 -22.24 -10.51
CA PRO A 23 4.68 -22.62 -11.52
C PRO A 23 4.53 -21.58 -12.64
N VAL A 24 4.79 -20.28 -12.36
CA VAL A 24 4.79 -19.22 -13.37
C VAL A 24 5.97 -19.37 -14.32
N PHE A 25 7.15 -19.71 -13.79
CA PHE A 25 8.33 -19.99 -14.62
C PHE A 25 8.14 -21.25 -15.46
N ASP A 26 7.49 -22.29 -14.93
CA ASP A 26 7.16 -23.51 -15.68
C ASP A 26 6.18 -23.24 -16.83
N MET A 27 5.35 -22.19 -16.71
CA MET A 27 4.49 -21.68 -17.80
C MET A 27 5.25 -20.85 -18.84
N GLY A 28 6.56 -20.64 -18.66
CA GLY A 28 7.40 -19.83 -19.55
C GLY A 28 7.22 -18.31 -19.36
N ILE A 29 6.62 -17.87 -18.25
CA ILE A 29 6.37 -16.46 -17.96
C ILE A 29 7.44 -15.92 -17.03
N THR A 30 8.22 -14.97 -17.52
CA THR A 30 9.46 -14.54 -16.85
C THR A 30 9.65 -13.01 -16.90
N GLY A 31 8.58 -12.26 -17.19
CA GLY A 31 8.62 -10.81 -17.38
C GLY A 31 9.13 -10.32 -18.75
N LYS A 32 9.36 -11.23 -19.72
CA LYS A 32 9.86 -10.86 -21.04
C LYS A 32 8.95 -9.83 -21.73
N GLY A 33 9.55 -8.72 -22.16
CA GLY A 33 8.85 -7.64 -22.86
C GLY A 33 8.24 -6.58 -21.93
N ILE A 34 8.38 -6.72 -20.62
CA ILE A 34 7.98 -5.72 -19.63
C ILE A 34 9.18 -4.84 -19.27
N ARG A 35 8.95 -3.53 -19.13
CA ARG A 35 9.94 -2.53 -18.71
C ARG A 35 9.64 -2.00 -17.32
N VAL A 36 10.53 -2.27 -16.36
CA VAL A 36 10.42 -1.84 -14.97
C VAL A 36 11.48 -0.79 -14.69
N CYS A 37 11.12 0.29 -13.98
CA CYS A 37 12.04 1.36 -13.61
C CYS A 37 12.04 1.57 -12.09
N VAL A 38 13.24 1.56 -11.50
CA VAL A 38 13.47 1.73 -10.06
C VAL A 38 13.78 3.20 -9.77
N LEU A 39 12.95 3.86 -8.96
CA LEU A 39 13.12 5.27 -8.57
C LEU A 39 13.87 5.34 -7.24
N ASP A 40 15.17 5.62 -7.24
CA ASP A 40 15.99 5.42 -6.03
C ASP A 40 17.34 6.19 -6.01
N ASP A 41 18.34 5.67 -5.28
CA ASP A 41 19.70 6.18 -5.11
C ASP A 41 20.65 5.89 -6.29
N GLY A 42 20.18 5.12 -7.28
CA GLY A 42 20.89 4.76 -8.51
C GLY A 42 20.79 3.26 -8.84
N LEU A 43 21.36 2.89 -9.98
CA LEU A 43 21.38 1.50 -10.45
C LEU A 43 22.75 1.16 -11.04
N GLU A 44 23.46 0.21 -10.42
CA GLU A 44 24.73 -0.31 -10.92
C GLU A 44 24.49 -1.15 -12.18
N HIS A 45 24.29 -0.47 -13.30
CA HIS A 45 23.83 -1.12 -14.54
C HIS A 45 24.89 -2.01 -15.18
N THR A 46 26.14 -1.91 -14.72
CA THR A 46 27.26 -2.77 -15.11
C THR A 46 27.35 -4.06 -14.29
N HIS A 47 26.57 -4.20 -13.20
CA HIS A 47 26.54 -5.39 -12.36
C HIS A 47 26.28 -6.63 -13.22
N ASP A 48 27.01 -7.71 -12.92
CA ASP A 48 26.97 -8.94 -13.72
C ASP A 48 25.57 -9.55 -13.86
N ASP A 49 24.73 -9.38 -12.84
CA ASP A 49 23.35 -9.87 -12.85
C ASP A 49 22.33 -8.90 -13.44
N LEU A 50 22.69 -7.63 -13.69
CA LEU A 50 21.76 -6.61 -14.20
C LEU A 50 22.05 -6.20 -15.64
N ARG A 51 23.31 -6.22 -16.07
CA ARG A 51 23.76 -5.65 -17.36
C ARG A 51 23.04 -6.19 -18.60
N LEU A 52 22.56 -7.43 -18.58
CA LEU A 52 21.83 -8.04 -19.71
C LEU A 52 20.37 -7.53 -19.79
N ASN A 53 19.80 -7.21 -18.63
CA ASN A 53 18.44 -6.73 -18.48
C ASN A 53 18.36 -5.20 -18.43
N TYR A 54 19.48 -4.49 -18.22
CA TYR A 54 19.52 -3.03 -18.22
C TYR A 54 18.92 -2.44 -19.50
N ASP A 55 18.15 -1.37 -19.31
CA ASP A 55 17.55 -0.58 -20.38
C ASP A 55 17.83 0.92 -20.18
N PRO A 56 18.74 1.52 -20.97
CA PRO A 56 19.08 2.93 -20.84
C PRO A 56 17.95 3.86 -21.28
N ASP A 57 16.98 3.38 -22.06
CA ASP A 57 15.86 4.21 -22.55
C ASP A 57 14.88 4.65 -21.47
N ILE A 58 14.96 4.01 -20.29
CA ILE A 58 14.10 4.24 -19.13
C ILE A 58 14.93 4.53 -17.88
N SER A 59 16.16 5.02 -18.08
CA SER A 59 17.12 5.30 -17.00
C SER A 59 17.64 6.73 -17.09
N TYR A 60 17.89 7.34 -15.93
CA TYR A 60 18.36 8.72 -15.84
C TYR A 60 18.90 9.08 -14.45
N ASP A 61 19.81 10.03 -14.37
CA ASP A 61 20.27 10.68 -13.15
C ASP A 61 19.75 12.12 -13.12
N TYR A 62 18.83 12.37 -12.19
CA TYR A 62 18.29 13.71 -11.90
C TYR A 62 19.08 14.43 -10.79
N ASN A 63 20.01 13.76 -10.11
CA ASN A 63 20.88 14.35 -9.10
C ASN A 63 22.17 14.97 -9.67
N SER A 64 22.55 14.68 -10.92
CA SER A 64 23.78 15.21 -11.58
C SER A 64 23.76 16.70 -11.96
N GLY A 65 22.73 17.46 -11.53
CA GLY A 65 22.62 18.90 -11.75
C GLY A 65 21.89 19.28 -13.03
N SER A 66 21.98 20.55 -13.45
CA SER A 66 21.13 21.19 -14.47
C SER A 66 21.26 20.68 -15.91
N LYS A 67 22.13 19.69 -16.18
CA LYS A 67 22.22 19.02 -17.48
C LYS A 67 21.58 17.64 -17.50
N GLY A 68 21.37 17.02 -16.33
CA GLY A 68 21.03 15.60 -16.17
C GLY A 68 22.02 14.67 -16.88
N ASP A 69 22.04 13.40 -16.49
CA ASP A 69 22.94 12.41 -17.07
C ASP A 69 22.12 11.14 -17.37
N PRO A 70 22.16 10.56 -18.58
CA PRO A 70 21.52 9.27 -18.83
C PRO A 70 22.11 8.11 -18.02
N ASP A 71 23.26 8.27 -17.37
CA ASP A 71 23.90 7.25 -16.53
C ASP A 71 23.35 7.29 -15.08
N PRO A 72 22.56 6.28 -14.64
CA PRO A 72 22.02 6.22 -13.29
C PRO A 72 23.00 5.61 -12.27
N THR A 73 24.28 5.47 -12.61
CA THR A 73 25.28 4.80 -11.76
C THR A 73 25.28 5.40 -10.34
N PRO A 74 25.20 4.57 -9.28
CA PRO A 74 25.24 5.06 -7.91
C PRO A 74 26.59 5.71 -7.60
N LYS A 75 26.59 6.74 -6.75
CA LYS A 75 27.86 7.25 -6.22
C LYS A 75 28.45 6.27 -5.21
N TYR A 76 29.68 5.85 -5.46
CA TYR A 76 30.48 5.13 -4.48
C TYR A 76 31.19 6.13 -3.57
N PRO A 77 31.14 5.94 -2.25
CA PRO A 77 31.78 6.85 -1.32
C PRO A 77 33.31 6.78 -1.52
N SER A 78 33.95 7.95 -1.50
CA SER A 78 35.42 8.04 -1.48
C SER A 78 36.01 7.63 -0.13
N ASP A 79 35.20 7.69 0.94
CA ASP A 79 35.52 7.18 2.26
C ASP A 79 35.28 5.66 2.30
N PRO A 80 36.28 4.83 2.65
CA PRO A 80 36.12 3.39 2.83
C PRO A 80 35.03 2.97 3.83
N ASN A 81 34.65 3.86 4.76
CA ASN A 81 33.59 3.64 5.74
C ASN A 81 32.25 4.27 5.33
N GLY A 82 32.19 4.95 4.18
CA GLY A 82 30.95 5.52 3.69
C GLY A 82 29.95 4.43 3.31
N VAL A 83 28.67 4.68 3.57
CA VAL A 83 27.60 3.78 3.13
C VAL A 83 27.40 3.99 1.62
N PRO A 84 27.54 2.95 0.79
CA PRO A 84 27.32 3.09 -0.64
C PRO A 84 25.83 3.22 -0.97
N ASN A 85 25.53 4.05 -1.96
CA ASN A 85 24.23 4.05 -2.62
C ASN A 85 24.03 2.69 -3.29
N SER A 86 23.26 1.84 -2.64
CA SER A 86 23.11 0.44 -3.00
C SER A 86 21.65 -0.02 -2.98
N HIS A 87 20.74 0.85 -2.52
CA HIS A 87 19.35 0.49 -2.30
C HIS A 87 18.66 0.21 -3.65
N GLY A 88 18.78 1.10 -4.64
CA GLY A 88 18.19 0.92 -5.96
C GLY A 88 18.74 -0.30 -6.72
N THR A 89 20.02 -0.60 -6.53
CA THR A 89 20.65 -1.80 -7.14
C THR A 89 20.13 -3.10 -6.51
N ARG A 90 19.89 -3.12 -5.19
CA ARG A 90 19.26 -4.26 -4.50
C ARG A 90 17.84 -4.49 -5.00
N CYS A 91 17.02 -3.44 -5.03
CA CYS A 91 15.65 -3.50 -5.54
C CYS A 91 15.59 -3.96 -7.01
N ALA A 92 16.47 -3.45 -7.87
CA ALA A 92 16.59 -3.90 -9.25
C ALA A 92 16.92 -5.39 -9.36
N GLY A 93 17.75 -5.90 -8.44
CA GLY A 93 18.10 -7.30 -8.36
C GLY A 93 16.90 -8.19 -8.06
N GLU A 94 16.09 -7.83 -7.06
CA GLU A 94 14.86 -8.57 -6.69
C GLU A 94 13.91 -8.75 -7.88
N ILE A 95 13.87 -7.77 -8.78
CA ILE A 95 12.99 -7.77 -9.95
C ILE A 95 13.62 -8.54 -11.11
N SER A 96 14.83 -8.14 -11.54
CA SER A 96 15.38 -8.51 -12.84
C SER A 96 16.81 -9.07 -12.80
N MET A 97 17.32 -9.54 -11.65
CA MET A 97 18.63 -10.20 -11.65
C MET A 97 18.61 -11.46 -12.55
N THR A 98 19.66 -11.61 -13.34
CA THR A 98 19.80 -12.61 -14.40
C THR A 98 19.72 -14.03 -13.85
N ALA A 99 18.88 -14.89 -14.43
CA ALA A 99 18.81 -16.30 -14.07
C ALA A 99 19.98 -17.11 -14.65
N ASN A 100 20.33 -18.21 -13.98
CA ASN A 100 21.18 -19.29 -14.52
C ASN A 100 22.61 -18.88 -14.96
N ASN A 101 23.17 -17.81 -14.39
CA ASN A 101 24.53 -17.34 -14.69
C ASN A 101 25.57 -17.72 -13.62
N ARG A 102 25.17 -18.51 -12.60
CA ARG A 102 25.99 -18.96 -11.45
C ARG A 102 26.47 -17.82 -10.53
N LYS A 103 25.76 -16.69 -10.52
CA LYS A 103 25.98 -15.56 -9.61
C LYS A 103 24.70 -15.29 -8.82
N CYS A 104 24.85 -14.78 -7.60
CA CYS A 104 23.78 -14.40 -6.67
C CYS A 104 22.54 -15.33 -6.68
N GLY A 105 21.44 -14.86 -7.29
CA GLY A 105 20.11 -15.48 -7.24
C GLY A 105 19.35 -15.35 -8.57
N VAL A 106 18.03 -15.09 -8.49
CA VAL A 106 17.17 -14.88 -9.66
C VAL A 106 16.11 -13.83 -9.33
N GLY A 107 15.80 -12.95 -10.29
CA GLY A 107 14.75 -11.96 -10.13
C GLY A 107 13.36 -12.57 -10.34
N MET A 108 12.33 -11.98 -9.71
CA MET A 108 10.91 -12.31 -9.95
C MET A 108 10.55 -12.35 -11.44
N ALA A 109 11.14 -11.46 -12.21
CA ALA A 109 10.94 -11.23 -13.63
C ALA A 109 12.29 -11.21 -14.35
N TYR A 110 13.07 -12.28 -14.24
CA TYR A 110 14.46 -12.32 -14.71
C TYR A 110 14.71 -12.10 -16.22
N ASN A 111 13.66 -11.95 -17.05
CA ASN A 111 13.78 -11.52 -18.46
C ASN A 111 13.07 -10.18 -18.74
N SER A 112 12.58 -9.45 -17.73
CA SER A 112 12.15 -8.06 -17.92
C SER A 112 13.35 -7.14 -18.15
N LYS A 113 13.06 -5.99 -18.74
CA LYS A 113 14.01 -4.88 -18.82
C LYS A 113 13.95 -4.05 -17.54
N ILE A 114 15.11 -3.62 -17.05
CA ILE A 114 15.26 -2.87 -15.81
C ILE A 114 15.98 -1.55 -16.07
N GLY A 115 15.37 -0.45 -15.65
CA GLY A 115 15.96 0.88 -15.64
C GLY A 115 16.09 1.42 -14.22
N GLY A 116 16.90 2.45 -14.07
CA GLY A 116 17.11 3.12 -12.79
C GLY A 116 17.03 4.62 -12.94
N ILE A 117 16.33 5.28 -12.02
CA ILE A 117 16.32 6.73 -11.89
C ILE A 117 17.01 7.10 -10.59
N ARG A 118 18.19 7.72 -10.71
CA ARG A 118 18.94 8.25 -9.57
C ARG A 118 18.36 9.62 -9.21
N MET A 119 17.60 9.66 -8.12
CA MET A 119 16.91 10.85 -7.65
C MET A 119 17.02 11.08 -6.13
N LEU A 120 17.40 10.06 -5.35
CA LEU A 120 17.54 10.15 -3.88
C LEU A 120 18.94 10.57 -3.41
N ASP A 121 19.95 10.58 -4.28
CA ASP A 121 21.34 10.89 -3.92
C ASP A 121 21.65 12.40 -4.10
N GLY A 122 20.80 13.23 -3.49
CA GLY A 122 20.85 14.68 -3.58
C GLY A 122 19.63 15.38 -2.99
N LYS A 123 19.50 16.69 -3.23
CA LYS A 123 18.33 17.46 -2.79
C LYS A 123 17.10 17.05 -3.60
N ILE A 124 16.12 16.46 -2.93
CA ILE A 124 14.82 16.12 -3.50
C ILE A 124 13.88 17.34 -3.39
N ASN A 125 13.09 17.55 -4.43
CA ASN A 125 12.00 18.54 -4.45
C ASN A 125 10.93 18.07 -5.45
N ASP A 126 9.78 18.73 -5.44
CA ASP A 126 8.62 18.39 -6.30
C ASP A 126 8.96 18.33 -7.81
N GLN A 127 9.92 19.14 -8.28
CA GLN A 127 10.36 19.07 -9.68
C GLN A 127 11.08 17.75 -9.97
N ILE A 128 12.00 17.33 -9.10
CA ILE A 128 12.76 16.08 -9.26
C ILE A 128 11.82 14.88 -9.16
N GLU A 129 10.91 14.88 -8.19
CA GLU A 129 9.89 13.83 -8.03
C GLU A 129 8.98 13.76 -9.26
N GLY A 130 8.44 14.90 -9.69
CA GLY A 130 7.56 14.99 -10.86
C GLY A 130 8.26 14.62 -12.18
N LEU A 131 9.55 14.92 -12.36
CA LEU A 131 10.31 14.48 -13.52
C LEU A 131 10.57 12.97 -13.48
N SER A 132 10.95 12.44 -12.32
CA SER A 132 11.25 11.02 -12.11
C SER A 132 10.02 10.15 -12.38
N LEU A 133 8.87 10.53 -11.81
CA LEU A 133 7.60 9.78 -11.92
C LEU A 133 6.99 9.74 -13.32
N GLN A 134 7.44 10.61 -14.24
CA GLN A 134 6.97 10.65 -15.63
C GLN A 134 8.06 10.34 -16.66
N HIS A 135 9.26 10.00 -16.20
CA HIS A 135 10.39 9.75 -17.10
C HIS A 135 10.04 8.60 -18.05
N ALA A 136 10.22 8.81 -19.35
CA ALA A 136 9.90 7.80 -20.37
C ALA A 136 8.52 7.13 -20.15
N TYR A 137 7.50 7.91 -19.75
CA TYR A 137 6.15 7.41 -19.41
C TYR A 137 5.46 6.63 -20.56
N ASP A 138 5.92 6.81 -21.79
CA ASP A 138 5.47 6.10 -22.99
C ASP A 138 6.16 4.74 -23.19
N LYS A 139 7.26 4.49 -22.47
CA LYS A 139 8.07 3.26 -22.54
C LYS A 139 7.99 2.40 -21.27
N VAL A 140 7.91 3.02 -20.08
CA VAL A 140 7.88 2.30 -18.79
C VAL A 140 6.51 1.65 -18.58
N ASP A 141 6.52 0.39 -18.15
CA ASP A 141 5.31 -0.31 -17.73
C ASP A 141 5.06 -0.17 -16.23
N ILE A 142 6.12 -0.28 -15.42
CA ILE A 142 6.03 -0.31 -13.96
C ILE A 142 7.11 0.58 -13.37
N PHE A 143 6.71 1.51 -12.51
CA PHE A 143 7.63 2.17 -11.58
C PHE A 143 7.54 1.52 -10.21
N THR A 144 8.69 1.39 -9.55
CA THR A 144 8.78 0.97 -8.15
C THR A 144 9.53 2.02 -7.35
N ALA A 145 9.03 2.32 -6.16
CA ALA A 145 9.60 3.30 -5.24
C ALA A 145 9.44 2.84 -3.79
N SER A 146 10.45 3.14 -2.98
CA SER A 146 10.43 2.86 -1.53
C SER A 146 10.90 4.09 -0.75
N TRP A 147 10.45 5.27 -1.19
CA TRP A 147 10.73 6.56 -0.58
C TRP A 147 9.42 7.31 -0.35
N GLY A 148 9.45 8.27 0.55
CA GLY A 148 8.31 9.08 0.94
C GLY A 148 8.73 10.12 1.96
N PRO A 149 7.79 10.65 2.74
CA PRO A 149 8.10 11.44 3.92
C PRO A 149 8.94 10.65 4.93
N SER A 150 9.46 11.34 5.94
CA SER A 150 10.17 10.66 7.03
C SER A 150 9.24 9.73 7.82
N ASP A 151 9.64 8.48 7.97
CA ASP A 151 8.96 7.44 8.76
C ASP A 151 9.18 7.61 10.28
N ASP A 152 8.94 8.83 10.78
CA ASP A 152 9.29 9.25 12.14
C ASP A 152 8.10 9.31 13.11
N GLY A 153 6.93 8.82 12.69
CA GLY A 153 5.72 8.83 13.50
C GLY A 153 5.10 10.22 13.69
N LYS A 154 5.59 11.26 13.00
CA LYS A 154 5.12 12.65 13.16
C LYS A 154 4.91 13.40 11.86
N THR A 155 5.61 13.02 10.80
CA THR A 155 5.51 13.69 9.51
C THR A 155 4.14 13.43 8.87
N VAL A 156 3.62 14.44 8.17
CA VAL A 156 2.41 14.35 7.34
C VAL A 156 2.71 15.14 6.08
N GLU A 157 2.93 14.44 4.98
CA GLU A 157 3.32 15.06 3.72
C GLU A 157 2.79 14.27 2.53
N ALA A 158 2.39 14.99 1.50
CA ALA A 158 1.85 14.44 0.27
C ALA A 158 2.66 14.93 -0.92
N PRO A 159 2.63 14.22 -2.06
CA PRO A 159 3.33 14.65 -3.26
C PRO A 159 2.95 16.08 -3.63
N GLY A 160 3.93 16.86 -4.08
CA GLY A 160 3.69 18.22 -4.57
C GLY A 160 2.88 18.24 -5.87
N HIS A 161 2.61 19.44 -6.39
CA HIS A 161 1.74 19.59 -7.56
C HIS A 161 2.33 18.93 -8.82
N LEU A 162 3.64 18.96 -9.00
CA LEU A 162 4.31 18.35 -10.15
C LEU A 162 4.31 16.83 -10.03
N ALA A 163 4.61 16.28 -8.84
CA ALA A 163 4.54 14.85 -8.56
C ALA A 163 3.12 14.30 -8.75
N GLN A 164 2.09 14.98 -8.22
CA GLN A 164 0.69 14.59 -8.43
C GLN A 164 0.30 14.61 -9.92
N ALA A 165 0.72 15.65 -10.67
CA ALA A 165 0.46 15.73 -12.10
C ALA A 165 1.18 14.62 -12.88
N ALA A 166 2.38 14.23 -12.45
CA ALA A 166 3.15 13.14 -13.04
C ALA A 166 2.46 11.78 -12.82
N LEU A 167 2.03 11.48 -11.59
CA LEU A 167 1.25 10.27 -11.27
C LEU A 167 -0.02 10.22 -12.12
N TYR A 168 -0.80 11.30 -12.15
CA TYR A 168 -2.03 11.38 -12.94
C TYR A 168 -1.77 11.17 -14.44
N LYS A 169 -0.71 11.80 -14.99
CA LYS A 169 -0.30 11.60 -16.39
C LYS A 169 0.12 10.15 -16.65
N GLY A 170 0.85 9.52 -15.73
CA GLY A 170 1.27 8.13 -15.82
C GLY A 170 0.10 7.17 -15.91
N VAL A 171 -0.84 7.25 -14.97
CA VAL A 171 -2.01 6.36 -14.91
C VAL A 171 -3.03 6.62 -16.04
N THR A 172 -3.04 7.80 -16.66
CA THR A 172 -3.99 8.12 -17.75
C THR A 172 -3.40 7.95 -19.14
N LYS A 173 -2.12 8.26 -19.36
CA LYS A 173 -1.50 8.30 -20.70
C LYS A 173 -0.47 7.20 -20.93
N GLY A 174 0.20 6.74 -19.87
CA GLY A 174 1.25 5.75 -20.02
C GLY A 174 0.70 4.40 -20.48
N ARG A 175 1.62 3.55 -20.99
CA ARG A 175 1.27 2.24 -21.56
C ARG A 175 0.15 2.30 -22.60
N LYS A 176 0.22 3.31 -23.48
CA LYS A 176 -0.76 3.55 -24.56
C LYS A 176 -2.18 3.76 -24.03
N GLY A 177 -2.31 4.49 -22.91
CA GLY A 177 -3.60 4.77 -22.26
C GLY A 177 -4.10 3.69 -21.31
N ARG A 178 -3.30 2.64 -21.03
CA ARG A 178 -3.63 1.63 -20.01
C ARG A 178 -3.23 2.04 -18.60
N GLY A 179 -2.39 3.07 -18.47
CA GLY A 179 -1.89 3.57 -17.21
C GLY A 179 -0.66 2.83 -16.70
N ILE A 180 0.38 3.58 -16.33
CA ILE A 180 1.57 3.04 -15.65
C ILE A 180 1.15 2.47 -14.29
N ILE A 181 1.79 1.36 -13.91
CA ILE A 181 1.64 0.77 -12.59
C ILE A 181 2.71 1.38 -11.68
N TYR A 182 2.31 2.06 -10.62
CA TYR A 182 3.21 2.55 -9.58
C TYR A 182 3.12 1.63 -8.37
N VAL A 183 4.22 0.98 -8.00
CA VAL A 183 4.31 0.14 -6.80
C VAL A 183 5.08 0.91 -5.74
N TRP A 184 4.56 0.92 -4.52
CA TRP A 184 5.12 1.70 -3.42
C TRP A 184 5.27 0.86 -2.16
N ALA A 185 6.40 1.00 -1.46
CA ALA A 185 6.54 0.43 -0.13
C ALA A 185 5.63 1.16 0.86
N ALA A 186 5.02 0.43 1.80
CA ALA A 186 4.09 1.03 2.76
C ALA A 186 4.76 1.96 3.79
N GLY A 187 6.04 1.75 4.12
CA GLY A 187 6.79 2.54 5.11
C GLY A 187 7.47 1.66 6.18
N ASN A 188 8.47 2.21 6.88
CA ASN A 188 9.29 1.54 7.89
C ASN A 188 9.19 2.16 9.30
N GLY A 189 8.19 3.02 9.55
CA GLY A 189 7.98 3.78 10.79
C GLY A 189 7.29 3.03 11.93
N GLY A 190 7.17 1.69 11.84
CA GLY A 190 6.42 0.89 12.82
C GLY A 190 6.88 1.05 14.27
N MET A 191 8.18 1.24 14.53
CA MET A 191 8.75 1.48 15.87
C MET A 191 8.46 2.87 16.42
N HIS A 192 7.96 3.77 15.58
CA HIS A 192 7.55 5.12 15.93
C HIS A 192 6.02 5.26 15.91
N ASP A 193 5.30 4.13 15.84
CA ASP A 193 3.84 4.07 15.68
C ASP A 193 3.35 4.92 14.51
N ASP A 194 4.11 4.95 13.40
CA ASP A 194 3.68 5.70 12.24
C ASP A 194 2.48 5.04 11.54
N ASN A 195 1.78 5.85 10.77
CA ASN A 195 0.62 5.44 10.00
C ASN A 195 0.79 5.88 8.56
N CYS A 196 0.84 4.92 7.65
CA CYS A 196 1.07 5.19 6.24
C CYS A 196 -0.04 6.01 5.55
N ASN A 197 -1.21 6.25 6.15
CA ASN A 197 -2.14 7.27 5.64
C ASN A 197 -1.66 8.72 5.87
N CYS A 198 -0.56 8.93 6.59
CA CYS A 198 0.14 10.22 6.73
C CYS A 198 1.20 10.43 5.64
N ASP A 199 1.49 9.40 4.84
CA ASP A 199 2.25 9.49 3.61
C ASP A 199 1.30 9.55 2.40
N GLY A 200 1.32 10.68 1.68
CA GLY A 200 0.47 10.89 0.51
C GLY A 200 0.90 10.12 -0.75
N TYR A 201 2.08 9.51 -0.77
CA TYR A 201 2.52 8.63 -1.85
C TYR A 201 1.90 7.25 -1.71
N THR A 202 2.07 6.61 -0.55
CA THR A 202 1.48 5.29 -0.25
C THR A 202 -0.05 5.32 -0.13
N SER A 203 -0.64 6.44 0.32
CA SER A 203 -2.10 6.61 0.39
C SER A 203 -2.74 7.14 -0.89
N SER A 204 -1.97 7.32 -1.96
CA SER A 204 -2.50 7.72 -3.26
C SER A 204 -3.32 6.60 -3.90
N ILE A 205 -4.46 6.93 -4.51
CA ILE A 205 -5.22 5.97 -5.34
C ILE A 205 -4.46 5.53 -6.62
N TYR A 206 -3.35 6.18 -6.95
CA TYR A 206 -2.55 5.91 -8.14
C TYR A 206 -1.37 4.96 -7.87
N THR A 207 -1.13 4.63 -6.61
CA THR A 207 -0.05 3.74 -6.19
C THR A 207 -0.64 2.44 -5.63
N ILE A 208 0.10 1.35 -5.83
CA ILE A 208 -0.17 0.06 -5.20
C ILE A 208 0.77 -0.03 -4.00
N SER A 209 0.24 0.26 -2.82
CA SER A 209 0.98 0.19 -1.57
C SER A 209 1.14 -1.27 -1.11
N ILE A 210 2.39 -1.68 -0.88
CA ILE A 210 2.79 -3.04 -0.49
C ILE A 210 3.43 -3.01 0.89
N GLY A 211 2.80 -3.71 1.83
CA GLY A 211 3.32 -3.98 3.17
C GLY A 211 4.25 -5.19 3.21
N SER A 212 4.68 -5.56 4.41
CA SER A 212 5.63 -6.65 4.63
C SER A 212 5.11 -7.68 5.62
N ALA A 213 5.51 -8.93 5.43
CA ALA A 213 5.38 -10.02 6.40
C ALA A 213 6.76 -10.64 6.66
N SER A 214 7.07 -10.96 7.91
CA SER A 214 8.34 -11.59 8.27
C SER A 214 8.46 -13.02 7.74
N GLU A 215 9.63 -13.64 7.88
CA GLU A 215 9.81 -15.04 7.51
C GLU A 215 8.93 -16.01 8.33
N GLN A 216 8.49 -15.57 9.51
CA GLN A 216 7.57 -16.32 10.38
C GLN A 216 6.09 -16.01 10.08
N GLY A 217 5.81 -15.20 9.05
CA GLY A 217 4.47 -14.76 8.68
C GLY A 217 3.82 -13.81 9.70
N GLN A 218 4.65 -13.12 10.49
CA GLN A 218 4.22 -12.11 11.46
C GLN A 218 4.36 -10.71 10.87
N PHE A 219 3.67 -9.74 11.46
CA PHE A 219 3.85 -8.34 11.08
C PHE A 219 5.22 -7.85 11.57
N PRO A 220 6.09 -7.34 10.69
CA PRO A 220 7.43 -6.93 11.08
C PRO A 220 7.40 -5.67 11.95
N TRP A 221 8.41 -5.51 12.81
CA TRP A 221 8.53 -4.39 13.76
C TRP A 221 8.61 -3.01 13.08
N TYR A 222 9.14 -2.94 11.86
CA TYR A 222 9.21 -1.70 11.08
C TYR A 222 7.93 -1.42 10.29
N GLY A 223 7.02 -2.39 10.11
CA GLY A 223 5.88 -2.21 9.23
C GLY A 223 4.91 -1.14 9.72
N GLU A 224 4.42 -0.31 8.81
CA GLU A 224 3.37 0.67 9.10
C GLU A 224 1.97 0.10 8.84
N LYS A 225 1.04 0.41 9.75
CA LYS A 225 -0.37 -0.01 9.64
C LYS A 225 -1.16 1.10 8.95
N CYS A 226 -1.89 0.80 7.89
CA CYS A 226 -2.85 1.75 7.34
C CYS A 226 -3.88 1.07 6.43
N SER A 227 -4.96 1.80 6.16
CA SER A 227 -6.05 1.33 5.32
C SER A 227 -5.80 1.46 3.82
N SER A 228 -4.71 2.11 3.41
CA SER A 228 -4.29 2.23 2.01
C SER A 228 -3.46 1.05 1.52
N THR A 229 -2.87 0.26 2.41
CA THR A 229 -2.08 -0.93 2.06
C THR A 229 -2.94 -1.97 1.34
N MET A 230 -2.55 -2.34 0.11
CA MET A 230 -3.33 -3.24 -0.73
C MET A 230 -3.00 -4.72 -0.47
N ALA A 231 -1.72 -5.04 -0.34
CA ALA A 231 -1.23 -6.40 -0.14
C ALA A 231 0.11 -6.39 0.60
N SER A 232 0.68 -7.56 0.83
CA SER A 232 2.03 -7.69 1.38
C SER A 232 2.90 -8.66 0.58
N THR A 233 4.21 -8.49 0.73
CA THR A 233 5.22 -9.48 0.35
C THR A 233 5.98 -9.94 1.58
N TYR A 234 6.67 -11.06 1.47
CA TYR A 234 7.61 -11.44 2.51
C TYR A 234 8.85 -10.54 2.44
N SER A 235 9.32 -10.13 3.61
CA SER A 235 10.56 -9.37 3.81
C SER A 235 11.28 -9.93 5.03
N SER A 236 12.59 -9.67 5.17
CA SER A 236 13.32 -10.04 6.38
C SER A 236 12.79 -9.23 7.57
N GLY A 237 12.39 -9.90 8.65
CA GLY A 237 11.96 -9.32 9.91
C GLY A 237 13.11 -9.05 10.90
N ALA A 238 14.29 -9.63 10.69
CA ALA A 238 15.53 -9.36 11.42
C ALA A 238 16.78 -9.55 10.54
N TYR A 239 17.91 -8.95 10.92
CA TYR A 239 19.20 -9.10 10.20
C TYR A 239 19.72 -10.54 10.12
N THR A 240 19.19 -11.44 10.96
CA THR A 240 19.50 -12.88 10.97
C THR A 240 18.51 -13.74 10.18
N ASP A 241 17.45 -13.12 9.66
CA ASP A 241 16.43 -13.82 8.88
C ASP A 241 16.99 -14.24 7.53
N GLN A 242 16.35 -15.23 6.95
CA GLN A 242 16.80 -15.80 5.71
C GLN A 242 16.53 -14.90 4.51
N LYS A 243 17.37 -15.07 3.48
CA LYS A 243 17.05 -14.59 2.14
C LYS A 243 15.87 -15.42 1.63
N ILE A 244 14.70 -14.81 1.50
CA ILE A 244 13.45 -15.49 1.16
C ILE A 244 13.57 -16.11 -0.25
N VAL A 245 13.46 -17.44 -0.33
CA VAL A 245 13.44 -18.20 -1.60
C VAL A 245 12.02 -18.50 -2.03
N MET A 246 11.83 -18.67 -3.34
CA MET A 246 10.53 -18.62 -3.98
C MET A 246 10.00 -20.00 -4.41
N LEU A 247 9.08 -20.59 -3.63
CA LEU A 247 8.53 -21.94 -3.82
C LEU A 247 6.96 -22.01 -3.93
N THR A 248 6.23 -22.02 -2.80
CA THR A 248 4.75 -21.88 -2.58
C THR A 248 4.23 -20.69 -1.70
N SER A 249 3.17 -19.96 -2.06
CA SER A 249 2.55 -18.93 -1.19
C SER A 249 1.41 -19.48 -0.34
N SER A 250 1.36 -19.09 0.94
CA SER A 250 0.28 -19.44 1.85
C SER A 250 -0.17 -18.23 2.64
N THR A 251 -1.33 -17.69 2.29
CA THR A 251 -2.01 -16.63 3.06
C THR A 251 -2.44 -17.12 4.45
N LYS A 252 -2.59 -18.44 4.63
CA LYS A 252 -3.04 -19.06 5.88
C LYS A 252 -2.13 -18.72 7.07
N VAL A 253 -0.83 -18.57 6.85
CA VAL A 253 0.12 -18.21 7.93
C VAL A 253 -0.19 -16.81 8.47
N LEU A 254 -0.65 -15.89 7.62
CA LEU A 254 -1.01 -14.55 8.05
C LEU A 254 -2.37 -14.51 8.75
N GLU A 255 -3.29 -15.42 8.42
CA GLU A 255 -4.63 -15.48 9.04
C GLU A 255 -4.58 -15.77 10.56
N GLU A 256 -3.43 -16.22 11.08
CA GLU A 256 -3.18 -16.40 12.52
C GLU A 256 -2.91 -15.08 13.26
N ASN A 257 -2.60 -14.01 12.53
CA ASN A 257 -2.38 -12.68 13.12
C ASN A 257 -3.72 -12.04 13.52
N GLN A 258 -3.69 -11.15 14.52
CA GLN A 258 -4.87 -10.39 14.93
C GLN A 258 -5.23 -9.29 13.92
N GLY A 259 -6.48 -8.84 13.96
CA GLY A 259 -6.98 -7.70 13.17
C GLY A 259 -7.65 -8.04 11.84
N TRP A 260 -7.76 -9.32 11.46
CA TRP A 260 -8.49 -9.71 10.24
C TRP A 260 -9.99 -9.46 10.37
N GLN A 261 -10.54 -8.77 9.38
CA GLN A 261 -11.96 -8.47 9.24
C GLN A 261 -12.47 -8.95 7.88
N VAL A 262 -13.79 -9.11 7.76
CA VAL A 262 -14.45 -9.43 6.49
C VAL A 262 -15.34 -8.25 6.12
N ASN A 263 -15.12 -7.70 4.93
CA ASN A 263 -15.84 -6.54 4.46
C ASN A 263 -17.25 -6.90 3.93
N GLY A 264 -18.05 -5.90 3.54
CA GLY A 264 -19.41 -6.09 3.04
C GLY A 264 -19.51 -6.93 1.76
N ALA A 265 -18.42 -7.02 0.99
CA ALA A 265 -18.30 -7.84 -0.21
C ALA A 265 -17.77 -9.26 0.06
N GLY A 266 -17.46 -9.59 1.32
CA GLY A 266 -16.93 -10.90 1.71
C GLY A 266 -15.41 -11.05 1.56
N LEU A 267 -14.68 -9.95 1.33
CA LEU A 267 -13.22 -9.95 1.25
C LEU A 267 -12.60 -9.83 2.64
N LYS A 268 -11.58 -10.63 2.93
CA LYS A 268 -10.78 -10.51 4.15
C LYS A 268 -9.75 -9.40 4.00
N TYR A 269 -9.63 -8.53 4.99
CA TYR A 269 -8.62 -7.46 5.02
C TYR A 269 -8.03 -7.31 6.42
N ASN A 270 -6.85 -6.70 6.50
CA ASN A 270 -6.13 -6.37 7.72
C ASN A 270 -5.27 -5.11 7.50
N SER A 271 -5.29 -4.13 8.41
CA SER A 271 -4.50 -2.90 8.28
C SER A 271 -2.98 -3.11 8.29
N ARG A 272 -2.52 -4.27 8.78
CA ARG A 272 -1.12 -4.73 8.75
C ARG A 272 -0.74 -5.34 7.40
N PHE A 273 -1.67 -6.00 6.72
CA PHE A 273 -1.35 -6.87 5.58
C PHE A 273 -2.15 -6.61 4.30
N GLY A 274 -3.01 -5.59 4.29
CA GLY A 274 -3.99 -5.37 3.23
C GLY A 274 -4.89 -6.59 3.06
N PHE A 275 -5.04 -7.04 1.81
CA PHE A 275 -5.77 -8.27 1.45
C PHE A 275 -4.93 -9.57 1.62
N GLY A 276 -3.69 -9.47 2.13
CA GLY A 276 -2.80 -10.60 2.40
C GLY A 276 -1.58 -10.65 1.49
N VAL A 277 -0.85 -11.77 1.54
CA VAL A 277 0.37 -11.95 0.74
C VAL A 277 0.04 -12.22 -0.73
N MET A 278 0.83 -11.62 -1.61
CA MET A 278 0.76 -11.88 -3.05
C MET A 278 1.13 -13.33 -3.42
N ASP A 279 0.37 -13.92 -4.34
CA ASP A 279 0.59 -15.24 -4.94
C ASP A 279 0.81 -15.06 -6.45
N ALA A 280 2.05 -15.21 -6.92
CA ALA A 280 2.41 -14.95 -8.31
C ALA A 280 1.68 -15.87 -9.30
N TYR A 281 1.51 -17.15 -8.96
CA TYR A 281 0.80 -18.10 -9.81
C TYR A 281 -0.69 -17.75 -9.92
N GLN A 282 -1.35 -17.46 -8.80
CA GLN A 282 -2.76 -17.08 -8.83
C GLN A 282 -2.96 -15.74 -9.52
N PHE A 283 -2.03 -14.80 -9.35
CA PHE A 283 -2.06 -13.51 -10.04
C PHE A 283 -1.99 -13.69 -11.56
N VAL A 284 -1.00 -14.44 -12.06
CA VAL A 284 -0.83 -14.72 -13.50
C VAL A 284 -2.01 -15.52 -14.06
N ARG A 285 -2.44 -16.57 -13.35
CA ARG A 285 -3.57 -17.41 -13.76
C ARG A 285 -4.87 -16.60 -13.86
N THR A 286 -5.09 -15.69 -12.92
CA THR A 286 -6.25 -14.79 -12.94
C THR A 286 -6.15 -13.81 -14.11
N ALA A 287 -4.97 -13.21 -14.32
CA ALA A 287 -4.73 -12.24 -15.39
C ALA A 287 -4.96 -12.83 -16.80
N MET A 288 -4.62 -14.10 -17.03
CA MET A 288 -4.84 -14.77 -18.33
C MET A 288 -6.30 -14.82 -18.76
N ASN A 289 -7.21 -14.89 -17.81
CA ASN A 289 -8.65 -14.99 -18.05
C ASN A 289 -9.40 -13.71 -17.64
N TRP A 290 -8.67 -12.65 -17.26
CA TRP A 290 -9.27 -11.44 -16.72
C TRP A 290 -9.93 -10.61 -17.82
N THR A 291 -11.18 -10.21 -17.58
CA THR A 291 -11.86 -9.24 -18.42
C THR A 291 -11.68 -7.86 -17.82
N LEU A 292 -11.35 -6.87 -18.66
CA LEU A 292 -11.18 -5.48 -18.22
C LEU A 292 -12.40 -5.00 -17.43
N VAL A 293 -12.12 -4.28 -16.36
CA VAL A 293 -13.15 -3.63 -15.54
C VAL A 293 -13.77 -2.46 -16.32
N PRO A 294 -15.01 -2.05 -15.97
CA PRO A 294 -15.62 -0.85 -16.55
C PRO A 294 -14.80 0.40 -16.27
N GLU A 295 -15.11 1.49 -16.99
CA GLU A 295 -14.50 2.79 -16.77
C GLU A 295 -14.71 3.26 -15.31
N ALA A 296 -13.61 3.71 -14.69
CA ALA A 296 -13.63 4.22 -13.33
C ALA A 296 -14.44 5.52 -13.27
N VAL A 297 -15.30 5.62 -12.26
CA VAL A 297 -16.07 6.82 -11.93
C VAL A 297 -15.81 7.20 -10.48
N SER A 298 -15.96 8.49 -10.18
CA SER A 298 -15.84 8.99 -8.81
C SER A 298 -16.91 10.02 -8.49
N GLN A 299 -17.35 10.08 -7.24
CA GLN A 299 -18.36 11.02 -6.78
C GLN A 299 -18.08 11.50 -5.35
N ASP A 300 -18.27 12.80 -5.11
CA ASP A 300 -18.15 13.42 -3.80
C ASP A 300 -19.52 13.50 -3.10
N PHE A 301 -19.51 13.34 -1.78
CA PHE A 301 -20.66 13.47 -0.89
C PHE A 301 -20.27 14.39 0.26
N ASP A 302 -21.13 15.38 0.52
CA ASP A 302 -20.94 16.31 1.62
C ASP A 302 -21.44 15.69 2.94
N CYS A 303 -20.84 16.11 4.06
CA CYS A 303 -21.18 15.61 5.38
C CYS A 303 -22.52 16.14 5.91
N LEU A 304 -23.11 15.37 6.83
CA LEU A 304 -24.27 15.75 7.63
C LEU A 304 -23.87 15.74 9.13
N PRO A 305 -24.10 16.83 9.86
CA PRO A 305 -24.56 18.13 9.38
C PRO A 305 -23.48 18.88 8.56
N MET A 306 -23.92 19.77 7.67
CA MET A 306 -23.10 20.62 6.80
C MET A 306 -22.40 21.77 7.55
N THR A 307 -21.82 21.51 8.72
CA THR A 307 -21.16 22.50 9.58
C THR A 307 -19.84 21.97 10.11
N SER A 308 -18.94 22.87 10.49
CA SER A 308 -17.79 22.51 11.30
C SER A 308 -18.25 22.03 12.67
N GLN A 309 -17.50 21.09 13.24
CA GLN A 309 -17.77 20.48 14.55
C GLN A 309 -16.65 20.84 15.52
N ASN A 310 -17.02 21.03 16.79
CA ASN A 310 -16.03 21.12 17.87
C ASN A 310 -15.57 19.71 18.24
N LEU A 311 -14.27 19.53 18.34
CA LEU A 311 -13.65 18.30 18.82
C LEU A 311 -13.07 18.58 20.20
N GLU A 312 -13.45 17.79 21.19
CA GLU A 312 -12.99 17.92 22.57
C GLU A 312 -12.46 16.56 23.05
N THR A 313 -11.48 16.59 23.95
CA THR A 313 -10.94 15.38 24.57
C THR A 313 -12.05 14.54 25.21
N ASN A 314 -12.03 13.23 24.98
CA ASN A 314 -13.03 12.25 25.44
C ASN A 314 -14.46 12.47 24.93
N HIS A 315 -14.66 13.36 23.96
CA HIS A 315 -15.94 13.62 23.31
C HIS A 315 -15.82 13.30 21.81
N PRO A 316 -16.05 12.03 21.41
CA PRO A 316 -15.96 11.64 20.02
C PRO A 316 -17.02 12.35 19.17
N ILE A 317 -16.63 12.75 17.97
CA ILE A 317 -17.59 13.25 16.97
C ILE A 317 -18.01 12.13 16.04
N GLU A 318 -19.30 12.08 15.72
CA GLU A 318 -19.87 11.23 14.67
C GLU A 318 -20.36 12.12 13.54
N ILE A 319 -19.81 11.95 12.35
CA ILE A 319 -20.18 12.66 11.13
C ILE A 319 -20.76 11.66 10.16
N THR A 320 -21.93 11.96 9.59
CA THR A 320 -22.63 11.06 8.67
C THR A 320 -22.49 11.52 7.22
N PHE A 321 -22.44 10.60 6.27
CA PHE A 321 -22.64 10.88 4.84
C PHE A 321 -23.75 9.97 4.31
N GLU A 322 -24.70 10.54 3.57
CA GLU A 322 -25.79 9.78 2.95
C GLU A 322 -25.51 9.61 1.46
N VAL A 323 -25.32 8.36 1.04
CA VAL A 323 -25.09 8.00 -0.35
C VAL A 323 -26.38 7.41 -0.94
N PRO A 324 -27.08 8.13 -1.83
CA PRO A 324 -28.34 7.67 -2.39
C PRO A 324 -28.11 6.51 -3.38
N GLU A 325 -29.14 5.69 -3.60
CA GLU A 325 -29.11 4.61 -4.61
C GLU A 325 -28.91 5.13 -6.05
N SER A 326 -29.13 6.41 -6.29
CA SER A 326 -28.85 7.07 -7.57
C SER A 326 -27.38 7.46 -7.77
N ALA A 327 -26.51 7.21 -6.78
CA ALA A 327 -25.08 7.45 -6.88
C ALA A 327 -24.45 6.64 -8.02
N GLN A 328 -23.45 7.22 -8.68
CA GLN A 328 -22.82 6.61 -9.85
C GLN A 328 -21.98 5.38 -9.49
N VAL A 329 -21.33 5.39 -8.32
CA VAL A 329 -20.50 4.28 -7.87
C VAL A 329 -21.41 3.20 -7.28
N ARG A 330 -21.30 1.98 -7.80
CA ARG A 330 -22.04 0.81 -7.30
C ARG A 330 -21.12 -0.29 -6.78
N PHE A 331 -19.90 -0.40 -7.33
CA PHE A 331 -18.88 -1.35 -6.89
C PHE A 331 -17.65 -0.53 -6.50
N LEU A 332 -17.37 -0.48 -5.19
CA LEU A 332 -16.27 0.32 -4.65
C LEU A 332 -14.88 -0.22 -5.04
N GLU A 333 -13.96 0.70 -5.23
CA GLU A 333 -12.52 0.43 -5.35
C GLU A 333 -11.81 1.18 -4.21
N HIS A 334 -11.68 2.51 -4.33
CA HIS A 334 -11.05 3.36 -3.32
C HIS A 334 -12.08 4.25 -2.63
N VAL A 335 -11.85 4.56 -1.36
CA VAL A 335 -12.64 5.53 -0.57
C VAL A 335 -11.69 6.55 0.04
N GLU A 336 -11.95 7.84 -0.20
CA GLU A 336 -11.20 8.94 0.43
C GLU A 336 -12.11 9.75 1.36
N VAL A 337 -11.59 10.13 2.52
CA VAL A 337 -12.20 11.17 3.37
C VAL A 337 -11.28 12.39 3.38
N SER A 338 -11.74 13.49 2.80
CA SER A 338 -11.01 14.74 2.78
C SER A 338 -11.50 15.68 3.87
N LEU A 339 -10.59 16.15 4.72
CA LEU A 339 -10.94 16.99 5.86
C LEU A 339 -9.78 17.87 6.33
N SER A 340 -10.13 18.97 7.00
CA SER A 340 -9.21 19.74 7.82
C SER A 340 -9.58 19.59 9.29
N ILE A 341 -8.57 19.40 10.14
CA ILE A 341 -8.68 19.40 11.61
C ILE A 341 -7.66 20.40 12.13
N GLN A 342 -8.10 21.32 12.99
CA GLN A 342 -7.21 22.10 13.85
C GLN A 342 -7.30 21.50 15.25
N TYR A 343 -6.19 21.00 15.78
CA TYR A 343 -6.15 20.41 17.12
C TYR A 343 -4.76 20.64 17.75
N PRO A 344 -4.65 20.86 19.08
CA PRO A 344 -3.39 21.23 19.71
C PRO A 344 -2.28 20.16 19.61
N VAL A 345 -2.67 18.88 19.57
CA VAL A 345 -1.72 17.75 19.48
C VAL A 345 -2.27 16.76 18.46
N ARG A 346 -1.70 16.68 17.26
CA ARG A 346 -2.25 15.86 16.18
C ARG A 346 -2.17 14.36 16.43
N GLY A 347 -1.11 13.87 17.07
CA GLY A 347 -0.85 12.45 17.30
C GLY A 347 -1.80 11.72 18.24
N VAL A 348 -2.61 12.45 19.00
CA VAL A 348 -3.64 11.87 19.89
C VAL A 348 -4.95 11.55 19.16
N LEU A 349 -5.07 12.02 17.91
CA LEU A 349 -6.26 11.83 17.11
C LEU A 349 -6.31 10.42 16.54
N GLN A 350 -7.47 9.78 16.68
CA GLN A 350 -7.79 8.55 15.97
C GLN A 350 -9.00 8.81 15.07
N ILE A 351 -8.96 8.22 13.86
CA ILE A 351 -10.00 8.41 12.84
C ILE A 351 -10.42 7.06 12.31
N ALA A 352 -11.73 6.81 12.25
CA ALA A 352 -12.29 5.60 11.66
C ALA A 352 -13.50 5.91 10.78
N LEU A 353 -13.66 5.14 9.71
CA LEU A 353 -14.80 5.19 8.81
C LEU A 353 -15.55 3.86 8.83
N ILE A 354 -16.88 3.92 8.89
CA ILE A 354 -17.76 2.75 8.81
C ILE A 354 -18.62 2.86 7.56
N SER A 355 -18.67 1.80 6.76
CA SER A 355 -19.51 1.70 5.56
C SER A 355 -20.96 1.29 5.89
N PRO A 356 -21.92 1.46 4.97
CA PRO A 356 -23.31 1.04 5.16
C PRO A 356 -23.46 -0.47 5.43
N SER A 357 -22.54 -1.30 4.93
CA SER A 357 -22.49 -2.73 5.24
C SER A 357 -21.88 -3.07 6.62
N GLY A 358 -21.44 -2.06 7.37
CA GLY A 358 -20.88 -2.20 8.71
C GLY A 358 -19.39 -2.55 8.74
N SER A 359 -18.68 -2.42 7.61
CA SER A 359 -17.23 -2.63 7.57
C SER A 359 -16.51 -1.44 8.18
N ILE A 360 -15.42 -1.67 8.90
CA ILE A 360 -14.72 -0.64 9.68
C ILE A 360 -13.30 -0.47 9.12
N SER A 361 -12.91 0.77 8.85
CA SER A 361 -11.55 1.12 8.46
C SER A 361 -11.00 2.17 9.41
N GLN A 362 -9.95 1.83 10.15
CA GLN A 362 -9.18 2.81 10.92
C GLN A 362 -8.26 3.58 9.95
N LEU A 363 -8.60 4.84 9.74
CA LEU A 363 -7.92 5.75 8.81
C LEU A 363 -6.67 6.37 9.44
N LEU A 364 -6.71 6.62 10.75
CA LEU A 364 -5.58 7.14 11.52
C LEU A 364 -5.53 6.44 12.88
N THR A 365 -4.36 5.87 13.18
CA THR A 365 -4.01 5.33 14.49
C THR A 365 -3.37 6.41 15.36
N LEU A 366 -3.22 6.14 16.66
CA LEU A 366 -2.41 6.98 17.53
C LEU A 366 -0.99 7.06 16.99
N ARG A 367 -0.39 8.24 17.08
CA ARG A 367 1.01 8.50 16.74
C ARG A 367 1.66 9.27 17.87
N PRO A 368 2.20 8.59 18.91
CA PRO A 368 2.67 9.23 20.13
C PRO A 368 3.77 10.27 19.90
N GLU A 369 4.59 10.12 18.86
CA GLU A 369 5.66 11.07 18.51
C GLU A 369 5.14 12.36 17.84
N ASP A 370 3.92 12.34 17.29
CA ASP A 370 3.32 13.51 16.62
C ASP A 370 2.73 14.52 17.62
N LYS A 371 3.57 15.46 18.04
CA LYS A 371 3.16 16.58 18.91
C LYS A 371 2.74 17.85 18.15
N SER A 372 2.50 17.75 16.84
CA SER A 372 2.22 18.92 16.00
C SER A 372 0.86 19.54 16.29
N ASP A 373 0.80 20.88 16.32
CA ASP A 373 -0.43 21.68 16.36
C ASP A 373 -0.92 22.12 14.97
N ALA A 374 -0.21 21.72 13.90
CA ALA A 374 -0.54 22.08 12.53
C ALA A 374 -1.82 21.41 12.03
N GLY A 375 -2.28 20.37 12.75
CA GLY A 375 -3.45 19.58 12.42
C GLY A 375 -3.36 18.93 11.04
N PHE A 376 -4.53 18.71 10.43
CA PHE A 376 -4.66 18.26 9.05
C PHE A 376 -5.25 19.38 8.20
N LYS A 377 -4.72 19.62 7.00
CA LYS A 377 -5.16 20.70 6.10
C LYS A 377 -5.61 20.13 4.77
N LYS A 378 -6.92 19.99 4.57
CA LYS A 378 -7.51 19.33 3.38
C LYS A 378 -6.86 17.97 3.09
N TRP A 379 -6.45 17.27 4.15
CA TRP A 379 -5.78 15.98 4.03
C TRP A 379 -6.79 14.95 3.53
N LYS A 380 -6.31 13.97 2.77
CA LYS A 380 -7.12 12.87 2.24
C LYS A 380 -6.65 11.58 2.89
N PHE A 381 -7.47 11.01 3.76
CA PHE A 381 -7.27 9.65 4.23
C PHE A 381 -7.89 8.68 3.22
N MET A 382 -7.18 7.60 2.88
CA MET A 382 -7.62 6.65 1.87
C MET A 382 -7.82 5.25 2.46
N SER A 383 -8.83 4.53 1.97
CA SER A 383 -9.05 3.13 2.33
C SER A 383 -9.40 2.27 1.13
N VAL A 384 -8.78 1.10 1.05
CA VAL A 384 -9.15 -0.01 0.16
C VAL A 384 -9.97 -1.08 0.87
N HIS A 385 -10.19 -0.99 2.19
CA HIS A 385 -10.88 -2.04 2.95
C HIS A 385 -12.33 -2.29 2.49
N PHE A 386 -12.95 -1.28 1.85
CA PHE A 386 -14.32 -1.34 1.36
C PHE A 386 -14.43 -1.87 -0.09
N TRP A 387 -13.32 -2.36 -0.67
CA TRP A 387 -13.29 -2.81 -2.06
C TRP A 387 -14.40 -3.83 -2.36
N GLY A 388 -15.12 -3.61 -3.45
CA GLY A 388 -16.22 -4.45 -3.91
C GLY A 388 -17.57 -4.21 -3.24
N GLU A 389 -17.65 -3.38 -2.19
CA GLU A 389 -18.91 -3.09 -1.51
C GLU A 389 -19.85 -2.24 -2.37
N ASN A 390 -21.16 -2.37 -2.11
CA ASN A 390 -22.14 -1.39 -2.55
C ASN A 390 -22.13 -0.20 -1.57
N PRO A 391 -21.85 1.03 -2.03
CA PRO A 391 -21.67 2.17 -1.14
C PRO A 391 -22.97 2.85 -0.68
N TRP A 392 -24.15 2.41 -1.13
CA TRP A 392 -25.40 3.10 -0.85
C TRP A 392 -25.82 2.97 0.62
N GLY A 393 -26.32 4.08 1.17
CA GLY A 393 -26.74 4.20 2.55
C GLY A 393 -25.82 5.12 3.37
N SER A 394 -25.88 4.92 4.69
CA SER A 394 -25.27 5.80 5.67
C SER A 394 -23.83 5.38 5.98
N TRP A 395 -22.89 6.29 5.72
CA TRP A 395 -21.49 6.18 6.13
C TRP A 395 -21.26 6.98 7.41
N LYS A 396 -20.43 6.46 8.31
CA LYS A 396 -20.14 7.12 9.59
C LYS A 396 -18.65 7.32 9.78
N LEU A 397 -18.24 8.58 9.94
CA LEU A 397 -16.89 8.99 10.28
C LEU A 397 -16.82 9.33 11.77
N TYR A 398 -15.88 8.68 12.45
CA TYR A 398 -15.58 8.92 13.85
C TYR A 398 -14.21 9.57 13.97
N ILE A 399 -14.14 10.66 14.73
CA ILE A 399 -12.88 11.33 15.07
C ILE A 399 -12.86 11.51 16.59
N VAL A 400 -11.76 11.16 17.22
CA VAL A 400 -11.68 11.16 18.69
C VAL A 400 -10.26 11.45 19.17
N ASP A 401 -10.19 12.08 20.35
CA ASP A 401 -9.03 12.07 21.25
C ASP A 401 -9.47 11.37 22.54
N LYS A 402 -8.96 10.16 22.80
CA LYS A 402 -9.24 9.40 24.04
C LYS A 402 -8.06 9.33 25.00
N VAL A 403 -6.90 9.87 24.60
CA VAL A 403 -5.63 9.63 25.30
C VAL A 403 -5.12 10.85 26.03
N SER A 404 -5.53 12.06 25.60
CA SER A 404 -5.15 13.28 26.31
C SER A 404 -5.71 13.28 27.72
N LYS A 405 -4.82 13.57 28.69
CA LYS A 405 -5.21 13.77 30.09
C LYS A 405 -5.72 15.19 30.35
N GLU A 406 -5.26 16.13 29.53
CA GLU A 406 -5.67 17.52 29.57
C GLU A 406 -6.91 17.73 28.71
N ALA A 407 -7.74 18.70 29.07
CA ALA A 407 -8.89 19.09 28.28
C ALA A 407 -8.43 19.92 27.07
N LEU A 408 -8.25 19.24 25.93
CA LEU A 408 -7.94 19.89 24.66
C LEU A 408 -9.24 20.12 23.88
N SER A 409 -9.22 21.16 23.05
CA SER A 409 -10.31 21.44 22.11
C SER A 409 -9.76 21.92 20.78
N GLY A 410 -10.51 21.63 19.73
CA GLY A 410 -10.19 22.02 18.37
C GLY A 410 -11.41 21.97 17.48
N THR A 411 -11.19 22.05 16.18
CA THR A 411 -12.28 22.12 15.20
C THR A 411 -12.03 21.16 14.05
N VAL A 412 -13.10 20.52 13.60
CA VAL A 412 -13.13 19.70 12.39
C VAL A 412 -13.96 20.45 11.36
N SER A 413 -13.36 20.73 10.21
CA SER A 413 -14.06 21.31 9.06
C SER A 413 -15.13 20.36 8.54
N LYS A 414 -15.99 20.82 7.62
CA LYS A 414 -16.98 20.00 6.89
C LYS A 414 -16.27 18.95 6.01
N PRO A 415 -16.16 17.68 6.42
CA PRO A 415 -15.44 16.67 5.66
C PRO A 415 -16.19 16.33 4.37
N LYS A 416 -15.48 15.77 3.39
CA LYS A 416 -16.07 15.20 2.18
C LYS A 416 -15.70 13.73 2.05
N LEU A 417 -16.69 12.92 1.72
CA LEU A 417 -16.49 11.52 1.35
C LEU A 417 -16.41 11.45 -0.18
N ARG A 418 -15.33 10.89 -0.70
CA ARG A 418 -15.17 10.65 -2.14
C ARG A 418 -15.07 9.16 -2.39
N LEU A 419 -15.95 8.66 -3.24
CA LEU A 419 -16.02 7.26 -3.61
C LEU A 419 -15.49 7.07 -5.02
N TYR A 420 -14.66 6.05 -5.23
CA TYR A 420 -14.16 5.62 -6.52
C TYR A 420 -14.61 4.19 -6.80
N GLY A 421 -14.89 3.89 -8.06
CA GLY A 421 -15.22 2.53 -8.48
C GLY A 421 -15.94 2.51 -9.81
N SER A 422 -16.88 1.58 -9.98
CA SER A 422 -17.59 1.39 -11.25
C SER A 422 -19.12 1.38 -11.11
N LYS A 423 -19.79 1.72 -12.22
CA LYS A 423 -21.27 1.71 -12.36
C LYS A 423 -21.84 0.29 -12.49
N SER A 424 -21.09 -0.60 -13.13
CA SER A 424 -21.49 -1.97 -13.45
C SER A 424 -20.53 -2.98 -12.86
N ALA A 425 -21.00 -4.20 -12.59
CA ALA A 425 -20.16 -5.23 -11.99
C ALA A 425 -18.96 -5.55 -12.91
N PRO A 426 -17.75 -5.74 -12.36
CA PRO A 426 -16.69 -6.43 -13.08
C PRO A 426 -17.20 -7.81 -13.51
N LEU A 427 -17.05 -8.19 -14.78
CA LEU A 427 -17.55 -9.49 -15.28
C LEU A 427 -16.98 -10.69 -14.49
N ALA A 428 -15.77 -10.55 -13.92
CA ALA A 428 -15.16 -11.56 -13.04
C ALA A 428 -15.92 -11.80 -11.72
N MET A 429 -16.71 -10.82 -11.23
CA MET A 429 -17.58 -11.02 -10.06
C MET A 429 -18.84 -11.83 -10.39
N ASN A 430 -19.31 -11.84 -11.64
CA ASN A 430 -20.48 -12.64 -12.04
C ASN A 430 -20.21 -14.15 -11.96
N ASP A 431 -18.96 -14.59 -12.15
CA ASP A 431 -18.59 -16.00 -12.00
C ASP A 431 -18.44 -16.40 -10.53
N LEU A 432 -18.06 -15.46 -9.66
CA LEU A 432 -18.11 -15.65 -8.20
C LEU A 432 -19.56 -15.73 -7.70
N GLU A 433 -20.50 -14.93 -8.21
CA GLU A 433 -21.95 -15.04 -7.90
C GLU A 433 -22.58 -16.36 -8.39
N ARG A 434 -22.04 -16.98 -9.45
CA ARG A 434 -22.51 -18.26 -10.00
C ARG A 434 -21.98 -19.50 -9.27
N SER A 435 -21.03 -19.33 -8.35
CA SER A 435 -20.54 -20.40 -7.50
C SER A 435 -21.65 -20.91 -6.54
N PRO A 436 -21.81 -22.23 -6.32
CA PRO A 436 -22.74 -22.76 -5.33
C PRO A 436 -22.49 -22.27 -3.89
N ARG A 437 -21.28 -21.78 -3.59
CA ARG A 437 -20.89 -21.25 -2.27
C ARG A 437 -21.46 -19.84 -1.99
N THR A 438 -21.51 -18.97 -3.00
CA THR A 438 -22.03 -17.59 -2.87
C THR A 438 -23.55 -17.55 -2.83
N ARG A 439 -24.25 -18.37 -3.63
CA ARG A 439 -25.72 -18.48 -3.53
C ARG A 439 -26.20 -18.90 -2.14
N LYS A 440 -25.45 -19.78 -1.47
CA LYS A 440 -25.71 -20.15 -0.07
C LYS A 440 -25.47 -18.98 0.89
N MET A 441 -24.46 -18.15 0.64
CA MET A 441 -24.21 -16.92 1.43
C MET A 441 -25.26 -15.83 1.18
N GLU A 442 -25.71 -15.62 -0.06
CA GLU A 442 -26.77 -14.66 -0.37
C GLU A 442 -28.14 -15.07 0.21
N THR A 443 -28.48 -16.37 0.16
CA THR A 443 -29.71 -16.85 0.82
C THR A 443 -29.59 -16.81 2.34
N LEU A 444 -28.40 -17.05 2.92
CA LEU A 444 -28.17 -16.89 4.36
C LEU A 444 -28.15 -15.42 4.80
N ASN A 445 -27.69 -14.51 3.94
CA ASN A 445 -27.68 -13.06 4.18
C ASN A 445 -29.07 -12.43 3.98
N ARG A 446 -29.88 -12.93 3.04
CA ARG A 446 -31.31 -12.55 2.92
C ARG A 446 -32.17 -13.09 4.06
N SER A 447 -31.83 -14.25 4.63
CA SER A 447 -32.58 -14.83 5.77
C SER A 447 -32.15 -14.31 7.14
N LYS A 448 -30.97 -13.67 7.25
CA LYS A 448 -30.56 -12.93 8.43
C LYS A 448 -30.89 -11.46 8.19
N LYS A 449 -32.03 -10.98 8.73
CA LYS A 449 -32.05 -9.59 9.23
C LYS A 449 -30.84 -9.47 10.14
N ARG A 450 -29.73 -8.87 9.66
CA ARG A 450 -28.59 -8.55 10.50
C ARG A 450 -29.17 -7.69 11.62
N LYS A 451 -29.28 -8.27 12.82
CA LYS A 451 -29.39 -7.46 14.02
C LYS A 451 -28.19 -6.52 13.95
N GLU A 452 -28.44 -5.22 13.85
CA GLU A 452 -27.42 -4.22 14.11
C GLU A 452 -26.84 -4.59 15.48
N ILE A 453 -25.64 -5.16 15.47
CA ILE A 453 -24.87 -5.29 16.69
C ILE A 453 -24.38 -3.85 16.93
N PRO A 454 -24.72 -3.22 18.06
CA PRO A 454 -24.19 -1.90 18.36
C PRO A 454 -22.67 -2.03 18.41
N ILE A 455 -21.97 -1.47 17.42
CA ILE A 455 -20.53 -1.31 17.49
C ILE A 455 -20.30 -0.10 18.38
N PHE A 456 -19.77 -0.32 19.58
CA PHE A 456 -19.45 0.79 20.46
C PHE A 456 -18.17 1.47 19.96
N ILE A 457 -18.10 2.78 20.09
CA ILE A 457 -16.91 3.55 19.71
C ILE A 457 -15.64 3.09 20.44
N ASN A 458 -15.80 2.45 21.60
CA ASN A 458 -14.69 1.85 22.35
C ASN A 458 -14.20 0.56 21.74
N ASP A 459 -15.00 -0.13 20.93
CA ASP A 459 -14.60 -1.34 20.21
C ASP A 459 -13.88 -1.00 18.89
N ILE A 460 -14.14 0.18 18.30
CA ILE A 460 -13.49 0.65 17.06
C ILE A 460 -12.01 0.98 17.29
N PHE A 461 -11.69 1.56 18.44
CA PHE A 461 -10.37 2.10 18.77
C PHE A 461 -9.67 1.29 19.87
N LYS A 462 -9.95 -0.02 19.99
CA LYS A 462 -9.14 -0.87 20.87
C LYS A 462 -7.77 -1.00 20.23
N ASP A 463 -6.74 -0.57 20.96
CA ASP A 463 -5.38 -0.88 20.58
C ASP A 463 -5.19 -2.40 20.68
N ASP A 464 -4.63 -3.01 19.64
CA ASP A 464 -4.23 -4.44 19.63
C ASP A 464 -3.04 -4.73 20.58
N ASP A 465 -2.68 -3.80 21.47
CA ASP A 465 -1.40 -3.78 22.19
C ASP A 465 -1.36 -4.59 23.50
N ASP A 466 -2.41 -5.33 23.84
CA ASP A 466 -2.51 -6.00 25.14
C ASP A 466 -1.71 -7.32 25.26
N THR A 467 -0.78 -7.65 24.33
CA THR A 467 -0.08 -8.95 24.38
C THR A 467 1.45 -8.97 24.32
N ASN A 468 2.18 -7.84 24.40
CA ASN A 468 3.66 -7.90 24.40
C ASN A 468 4.39 -7.34 25.63
N LYS A 469 3.71 -7.14 26.76
CA LYS A 469 4.36 -6.70 28.02
C LYS A 469 4.80 -7.80 28.99
N ASN A 470 4.67 -9.10 28.65
CA ASN A 470 5.06 -10.20 29.55
C ASN A 470 6.13 -11.13 28.93
N GLY A 471 7.21 -10.56 28.41
CA GLY A 471 8.26 -11.29 27.71
C GLY A 471 9.69 -10.92 28.06
N GLU A 472 9.94 -10.28 29.21
CA GLU A 472 11.29 -10.14 29.77
C GLU A 472 11.24 -10.36 31.29
N GLU A 473 11.36 -11.63 31.70
CA GLU A 473 11.90 -12.02 33.02
C GLU A 473 12.34 -13.49 32.94
N SER A 474 13.60 -13.70 32.54
CA SER A 474 14.61 -14.63 33.10
C SER A 474 15.74 -14.93 32.11
#